data_AF-A0A1C0SQC2-F1
#
_entry.id   AF-A0A1C0SQC2-F1
#
_cell.length_a   1.000
_cell.length_b   1.000
_cell.length_c   1.000
_cell.angle_alpha   90.00
_cell.angle_beta   90.00
_cell.angle_gamma   90.00
#
_symmetry.space_group_name_H-M   'P 1'
#
loop_
_entity.id
_entity.type
_entity.pdbx_description
1 polymer ?
#
loop_
_entity_poly.entity_id
_entity_poly.type
_entity_poly.pdbx_seq_one_letter_code
_entity_poly.pdbx_strand_id
1 'polypeptide(L)'
;MAELAHPKAIEHLPVFITAPGETDLLFNFVVIFLVVAIFAVGTFYLRLHSLPETLAHKSHKTQYELVAVLGLISLFTHNNIFWIAALILALIDLPDFSSPLSSISRSLERIAGKVDQSTMAEPGGMATDPVASEPKASASQSSPDQSSPVQSVEGRA
;
A
#
# COMPACT_ATOMS: atom_id res chain seq x y z
N MET A 1 58.61 33.38 5.81
CA MET A 1 59.01 32.77 4.54
C MET A 1 57.80 32.07 3.93
N ALA A 2 56.89 32.84 3.36
CA ALA A 2 55.85 32.35 2.45
C ALA A 2 56.14 33.08 1.14
N GLU A 3 56.72 32.35 0.19
CA GLU A 3 57.01 32.90 -1.13
C GLU A 3 55.67 33.28 -1.78
N LEU A 4 55.54 34.56 -2.10
CA LEU A 4 54.36 35.15 -2.72
C LEU A 4 54.07 34.39 -4.01
N ALA A 5 52.93 33.70 -4.06
CA ALA A 5 52.45 33.04 -5.26
C ALA A 5 52.60 33.99 -6.46
N HIS A 6 53.32 33.53 -7.49
CA HIS A 6 53.65 34.35 -8.64
C HIS A 6 52.36 34.87 -9.29
N PRO A 7 52.18 36.18 -9.56
CA PRO A 7 50.90 36.76 -9.96
C PRO A 7 50.32 36.18 -11.27
N LYS A 8 51.16 35.62 -12.14
CA LYS A 8 50.74 34.85 -13.33
C LYS A 8 50.17 33.45 -13.04
N ALA A 9 50.32 32.93 -11.83
CA ALA A 9 49.81 31.62 -11.45
C ALA A 9 48.30 31.62 -11.14
N ILE A 10 47.73 32.80 -10.86
CA ILE A 10 46.32 32.95 -10.48
C ILE A 10 45.42 33.08 -11.72
N GLU A 11 45.93 33.62 -12.84
CA GLU A 11 45.16 33.85 -14.07
C GLU A 11 44.63 32.58 -14.76
N HIS A 12 45.20 31.41 -14.48
CA HIS A 12 44.84 30.14 -15.13
C HIS A 12 44.21 29.12 -14.18
N LEU A 13 43.81 29.55 -12.98
CA LEU A 13 43.10 28.66 -12.07
C LEU A 13 41.67 28.44 -12.58
N PRO A 14 41.19 27.18 -12.57
CA PRO A 14 39.83 26.90 -12.94
C PRO A 14 38.88 27.55 -11.93
N VAL A 15 37.70 27.95 -12.42
CA VAL A 15 36.71 28.79 -11.70
C VAL A 15 36.27 28.27 -10.33
N PHE A 16 36.47 26.98 -10.04
CA PHE A 16 36.12 26.34 -8.77
C PHE A 16 37.24 26.37 -7.72
N ILE A 17 38.45 26.84 -8.05
CA ILE A 17 39.56 27.01 -7.10
C ILE A 17 39.61 28.48 -6.65
N THR A 18 39.43 28.70 -5.35
CA THR A 18 39.40 30.05 -4.76
C THR A 18 40.77 30.46 -4.23
N ALA A 19 41.05 31.76 -4.24
CA ALA A 19 42.31 32.31 -3.75
C ALA A 19 42.42 32.21 -2.20
N PRO A 20 43.64 32.26 -1.63
CA PRO A 20 43.84 32.21 -0.18
C PRO A 20 43.13 33.39 0.50
N GLY A 21 42.23 33.10 1.45
CA GLY A 21 41.45 34.11 2.19
C GLY A 21 40.02 34.31 1.69
N GLU A 22 39.62 33.67 0.58
CA GLU A 22 38.23 33.62 0.10
C GLU A 22 37.49 32.34 0.52
N THR A 23 36.16 32.36 0.40
CA THR A 23 35.32 31.20 0.72
C THR A 23 35.43 30.13 -0.36
N ASP A 24 35.83 28.92 0.00
CA ASP A 24 35.98 27.79 -0.93
C ASP A 24 34.62 27.30 -1.48
N LEU A 25 34.36 27.63 -2.75
CA LEU A 25 33.15 27.28 -3.49
C LEU A 25 32.99 25.78 -3.69
N LEU A 26 34.08 25.08 -4.05
CA LEU A 26 34.06 23.64 -4.30
C LEU A 26 33.77 22.89 -3.00
N PHE A 27 34.44 23.27 -1.92
CA PHE A 27 34.23 22.70 -0.59
C PHE A 27 32.77 22.84 -0.16
N ASN A 28 32.20 24.05 -0.24
CA ASN A 28 30.81 24.29 0.14
C ASN A 28 29.83 23.50 -0.72
N PHE A 29 30.06 23.41 -2.02
CA PHE A 29 29.22 22.61 -2.92
C PHE A 29 29.27 21.13 -2.54
N VAL A 30 30.46 20.58 -2.32
CA VAL A 30 30.64 19.18 -1.91
C VAL A 30 29.98 18.91 -0.56
N VAL A 31 30.06 19.82 0.39
CA VAL A 31 29.39 19.70 1.69
C VAL A 31 27.87 19.64 1.51
N ILE A 32 27.28 20.57 0.75
CA ILE A 32 25.83 20.59 0.49
C ILE A 32 25.42 19.33 -0.27
N PHE A 33 26.15 18.98 -1.32
CA PHE A 33 25.92 17.78 -2.12
C PHE A 33 25.98 16.52 -1.26
N LEU A 34 26.97 16.39 -0.38
CA LEU A 34 27.13 15.25 0.52
C LEU A 34 25.94 15.14 1.48
N VAL A 35 25.49 16.26 2.06
CA VAL A 35 24.31 16.28 2.94
C VAL A 35 23.07 15.80 2.17
N VAL A 36 22.82 16.36 0.99
CA VAL A 36 21.68 15.95 0.14
C VAL A 36 21.80 14.48 -0.27
N ALA A 37 22.99 14.02 -0.65
CA ALA A 37 23.24 12.63 -1.03
C ALA A 37 22.99 11.66 0.13
N ILE A 38 23.42 12.00 1.35
CA ILE A 38 23.15 11.20 2.55
C ILE A 38 21.64 11.09 2.79
N PHE A 39 20.89 12.19 2.72
CA PHE A 39 19.44 12.15 2.88
C PHE A 39 18.75 11.38 1.75
N ALA A 40 19.21 11.53 0.51
CA ALA A 40 18.67 10.82 -0.64
C ALA A 40 18.90 9.31 -0.51
N VAL A 41 20.14 8.89 -0.23
CA VAL A 41 20.50 7.47 -0.03
C VAL A 41 19.84 6.89 1.21
N GLY A 42 19.79 7.64 2.32
CA GLY A 42 19.12 7.22 3.55
C GLY A 42 17.62 7.01 3.34
N THR A 43 16.95 7.96 2.68
CA THR A 43 15.53 7.84 2.33
C THR A 43 15.29 6.69 1.37
N PHE A 44 16.16 6.52 0.37
CA PHE A 44 16.09 5.41 -0.57
C PHE A 44 16.25 4.06 0.15
N TYR A 45 17.19 3.94 1.08
CA TYR A 45 17.44 2.74 1.87
C TYR A 45 16.22 2.36 2.72
N LEU A 46 15.64 3.33 3.42
CA LEU A 46 14.43 3.12 4.24
C LEU A 46 13.25 2.73 3.36
N ARG A 47 13.10 3.35 2.19
CA ARG A 47 12.02 3.05 1.24
C ARG A 47 12.17 1.69 0.57
N LEU A 48 13.39 1.26 0.28
CA LEU A 48 13.66 -0.06 -0.28
C LEU A 48 13.36 -1.16 0.76
N HIS A 49 13.67 -0.91 2.03
CA HIS A 49 13.36 -1.82 3.13
C HIS A 49 11.88 -1.89 3.51
N SER A 50 11.09 -0.85 3.21
CA SER A 50 9.63 -0.89 3.38
C SER A 50 8.89 -1.53 2.20
N LEU A 51 9.57 -1.85 1.08
CA LEU A 51 8.94 -2.51 -0.07
C LEU A 51 8.27 -3.85 0.29
N PRO A 52 8.92 -4.78 1.02
CA PRO A 52 8.31 -6.05 1.40
C PRO A 52 6.96 -5.87 2.11
N GLU A 53 6.86 -4.90 3.03
CA GLU A 53 5.63 -4.56 3.76
C GLU A 53 4.53 -4.09 2.81
N THR A 54 4.83 -3.17 1.89
CA THR A 54 3.84 -2.65 0.93
C THR A 54 3.37 -3.69 -0.07
N LEU A 55 4.19 -4.69 -0.40
CA LEU A 55 3.82 -5.77 -1.31
C LEU A 55 2.91 -6.80 -0.64
N ALA A 56 3.16 -7.12 0.63
CA ALA A 56 2.35 -8.09 1.38
C ALA A 56 0.96 -7.57 1.80
N HIS A 57 0.66 -6.27 1.62
CA HIS A 57 -0.67 -5.71 1.89
C HIS A 57 -1.79 -6.32 1.04
N LYS A 58 -1.46 -6.94 -0.10
CA LYS A 58 -2.43 -7.62 -0.97
C LYS A 58 -2.70 -9.08 -0.56
N SER A 59 -1.92 -9.63 0.38
CA SER A 59 -2.01 -11.02 0.82
C SER A 59 -2.75 -11.16 2.16
N HIS A 60 -2.85 -12.41 2.64
CA HIS A 60 -3.48 -12.74 3.92
C HIS A 60 -2.82 -12.04 5.12
N LYS A 61 -3.61 -11.77 6.17
CA LYS A 61 -3.19 -11.05 7.39
C LYS A 61 -1.90 -11.61 8.02
N THR A 62 -1.77 -12.93 8.08
CA THR A 62 -0.60 -13.61 8.66
C THR A 62 0.65 -13.51 7.80
N GLN A 63 0.52 -13.50 6.48
CA GLN A 63 1.65 -13.29 5.56
C GLN A 63 2.20 -11.88 5.68
N TYR A 64 1.31 -10.88 5.78
CA TYR A 64 1.69 -9.50 6.06
C TYR A 64 2.47 -9.37 7.36
N GLU A 65 1.98 -9.94 8.47
CA GLU A 65 2.66 -9.90 9.77
C GLU A 65 4.06 -10.56 9.70
N LEU A 66 4.20 -11.71 9.05
CA LEU A 66 5.48 -12.39 8.86
C LEU A 66 6.47 -11.55 8.03
N VAL A 67 6.02 -10.98 6.91
CA VAL A 67 6.85 -10.14 6.04
C VAL A 67 7.29 -8.86 6.76
N ALA A 68 6.39 -8.24 7.53
CA ALA A 68 6.68 -7.04 8.32
C ALA A 68 7.73 -7.31 9.40
N VAL A 69 7.60 -8.41 10.16
CA VAL A 69 8.59 -8.80 11.17
C VAL A 69 9.95 -9.11 10.53
N LEU A 70 9.96 -9.77 9.37
CA LEU A 70 11.20 -10.11 8.67
C LEU A 70 11.92 -8.86 8.13
N GLY A 71 11.18 -7.88 7.62
CA GLY A 71 11.70 -6.56 7.26
C GLY A 71 12.27 -5.80 8.46
N LEU A 72 11.59 -5.84 9.60
CA LEU A 72 12.06 -5.22 10.84
C LEU A 72 13.38 -5.85 11.33
N ILE A 73 13.50 -7.17 11.30
CA ILE A 73 14.73 -7.89 11.65
C ILE A 73 15.86 -7.51 10.67
N SER A 74 15.56 -7.42 9.36
CA SER A 74 16.55 -6.98 8.37
C SER A 74 17.11 -5.60 8.69
N LEU A 75 16.25 -4.66 9.10
CA LEU A 75 16.65 -3.31 9.45
C LEU A 75 17.48 -3.26 10.75
N PHE A 76 17.06 -4.02 11.77
CA PHE A 76 17.76 -4.08 13.06
C PHE A 76 19.14 -4.74 12.94
N THR A 77 19.23 -5.83 12.18
CA THR A 77 20.48 -6.61 12.02
C THR A 77 21.37 -6.12 10.88
N HIS A 78 20.82 -5.31 9.95
CA HIS A 78 21.53 -4.89 8.74
C HIS A 78 22.00 -6.07 7.86
N ASN A 79 21.27 -7.19 7.88
CA ASN A 79 21.57 -8.37 7.07
C ASN A 79 20.56 -8.49 5.91
N ASN A 80 21.05 -8.23 4.70
CA ASN A 80 20.26 -8.21 3.46
C ASN A 80 19.50 -9.52 3.18
N ILE A 81 19.95 -10.66 3.73
CA ILE A 81 19.29 -11.95 3.48
C ILE A 81 17.84 -11.95 3.98
N PHE A 82 17.57 -11.26 5.09
CA PHE A 82 16.22 -11.17 5.64
C PHE A 82 15.31 -10.30 4.77
N TRP A 83 15.83 -9.20 4.23
CA TRP A 83 15.10 -8.38 3.26
C TRP A 83 14.80 -9.14 1.97
N ILE A 84 15.77 -9.89 1.43
CA ILE A 84 15.58 -10.71 0.23
C ILE A 84 14.55 -11.81 0.49
N ALA A 85 14.63 -12.48 1.65
CA ALA A 85 13.64 -13.48 2.05
C ALA A 85 12.24 -12.87 2.19
N ALA A 86 12.13 -11.66 2.75
CA ALA A 86 10.86 -10.93 2.87
C ALA A 86 10.27 -10.59 1.51
N LEU A 87 11.09 -10.17 0.53
CA LEU A 87 10.65 -9.95 -0.84
C LEU A 87 10.16 -11.23 -1.52
N ILE A 88 10.93 -12.32 -1.41
CA ILE A 88 10.54 -13.62 -2.00
C ILE A 88 9.22 -14.10 -1.39
N LEU A 89 9.09 -13.98 -0.07
CA LEU A 89 7.88 -14.37 0.65
C LEU A 89 6.68 -13.46 0.32
N ALA A 90 6.91 -12.17 0.08
CA ALA A 90 5.85 -11.24 -0.34
C ALA A 90 5.41 -11.45 -1.80
N LEU A 91 6.30 -11.98 -2.66
CA LEU A 91 6.02 -12.21 -4.08
C LEU A 91 5.25 -13.52 -4.32
N ILE A 92 5.39 -14.48 -3.42
CA ILE A 92 4.69 -15.78 -3.48
C ILE A 92 3.43 -15.66 -2.64
N ASP A 93 2.25 -15.77 -3.24
CA ASP A 93 1.00 -15.86 -2.49
C ASP A 93 0.93 -17.20 -1.76
N LEU A 94 0.99 -17.18 -0.43
CA LEU A 94 0.75 -18.37 0.37
C LEU A 94 -0.76 -18.61 0.43
N PRO A 95 -1.27 -19.78 0.02
CA PRO A 95 -2.70 -20.04 0.11
C PRO A 95 -3.14 -20.14 1.58
N ASP A 96 -4.41 -19.81 1.85
CA ASP A 96 -4.98 -19.91 3.18
C ASP A 96 -5.10 -21.38 3.64
N PHE A 97 -4.11 -21.83 4.41
CA PHE A 97 -4.11 -23.17 5.00
C PHE A 97 -4.95 -23.27 6.29
N SER A 98 -5.42 -22.15 6.85
CA SER A 98 -6.17 -22.14 8.10
C SER A 98 -7.63 -22.55 7.90
N SER A 99 -8.23 -22.14 6.79
CA SER A 99 -9.63 -22.46 6.46
C SER A 99 -9.86 -23.98 6.26
N PRO A 100 -9.02 -24.70 5.49
CA PRO A 100 -9.09 -26.16 5.41
C PRO A 100 -8.86 -26.86 6.75
N LEU A 101 -7.87 -26.41 7.54
CA LEU A 101 -7.58 -26.98 8.87
C LEU A 101 -8.75 -26.78 9.85
N SER A 102 -9.39 -25.62 9.83
CA SER A 102 -10.60 -25.35 10.64
C SER A 102 -11.78 -26.22 10.21
N SER A 103 -11.91 -26.52 8.92
CA SER A 103 -12.96 -27.44 8.44
C SER A 103 -12.74 -28.87 8.94
N ILE A 104 -11.48 -29.32 9.02
CA ILE A 104 -11.10 -30.64 9.52
C ILE A 104 -11.36 -30.71 11.03
N SER A 105 -10.95 -29.70 11.80
CA SER A 105 -11.19 -29.68 13.24
C SER A 105 -12.69 -29.68 13.57
N ARG A 106 -13.49 -28.90 12.86
CA ARG A 106 -14.95 -28.86 13.02
C ARG A 106 -15.62 -30.18 12.62
N SER A 107 -15.11 -30.83 11.57
CA SER A 107 -15.60 -32.16 11.17
C SER A 107 -15.23 -33.23 12.20
N LEU A 108 -14.02 -33.15 12.77
CA LEU A 108 -13.56 -34.05 13.82
C LEU A 108 -14.33 -33.84 15.13
N GLU A 109 -14.67 -32.61 15.48
CA GLU A 109 -15.52 -32.26 16.63
C GLU A 109 -16.92 -32.87 16.50
N ARG A 110 -17.50 -32.83 15.28
CA ARG A 110 -18.78 -33.50 14.97
C ARG A 110 -18.68 -35.01 15.08
N ILE A 111 -17.57 -35.62 14.64
CA ILE A 111 -17.33 -37.07 14.75
C ILE A 111 -17.07 -37.49 16.20
N ALA A 112 -16.38 -36.64 16.98
CA ALA A 112 -16.09 -36.86 18.40
C ALA A 112 -17.31 -36.64 19.31
N GLY A 113 -18.50 -36.36 18.75
CA GLY A 113 -19.74 -36.22 19.50
C GLY A 113 -19.84 -34.96 20.37
N LYS A 114 -18.91 -34.01 20.22
CA LYS A 114 -18.97 -32.69 20.86
C LYS A 114 -19.86 -31.76 20.03
N VAL A 115 -21.16 -32.04 20.03
CA VAL A 115 -22.16 -31.09 19.55
C VAL A 115 -22.63 -30.27 20.75
N ASP A 116 -21.99 -29.12 21.00
CA ASP A 116 -22.55 -28.11 21.88
C ASP A 116 -23.77 -27.46 21.19
N GLN A 117 -24.92 -28.09 21.41
CA GLN A 117 -26.24 -27.55 21.79
C GLN A 117 -26.58 -26.06 21.55
N SER A 118 -26.10 -25.43 20.48
CA SER A 118 -26.43 -24.03 20.12
C SER A 118 -27.21 -23.92 18.80
N THR A 119 -27.69 -25.04 18.24
CA THR A 119 -28.61 -25.09 17.10
C THR A 119 -30.05 -25.46 17.49
N MET A 120 -30.46 -25.27 18.75
CA MET A 120 -31.86 -25.48 19.15
C MET A 120 -32.51 -24.19 19.68
N ALA A 121 -32.68 -23.23 18.77
CA ALA A 121 -33.75 -22.24 18.73
C ALA A 121 -33.76 -21.74 17.26
N GLU A 122 -34.67 -22.11 16.36
CA GLU A 122 -36.06 -22.57 16.45
C GLU A 122 -36.35 -23.70 15.44
N PRO A 123 -37.33 -24.58 15.74
CA PRO A 123 -38.11 -25.30 14.74
C PRO A 123 -39.43 -24.54 14.48
N GLY A 124 -39.45 -23.69 13.45
CA GLY A 124 -40.66 -23.04 12.94
C GLY A 124 -40.96 -23.55 11.53
N GLY A 125 -41.69 -24.66 11.42
CA GLY A 125 -42.02 -25.27 10.15
C GLY A 125 -42.95 -24.41 9.30
N MET A 126 -42.74 -24.42 7.99
CA MET A 126 -43.81 -24.22 7.01
C MET A 126 -43.34 -24.70 5.63
N ALA A 127 -43.71 -25.93 5.31
CA ALA A 127 -43.87 -26.37 3.93
C ALA A 127 -45.29 -26.92 3.82
N THR A 128 -46.20 -26.13 3.25
CA THR A 128 -47.34 -26.60 2.44
C THR A 128 -47.91 -25.38 1.70
N ASP A 129 -47.71 -25.33 0.38
CA ASP A 129 -48.66 -24.68 -0.52
C ASP A 129 -50.01 -25.40 -0.43
N PRO A 130 -51.13 -24.65 -0.57
CA PRO A 130 -52.03 -24.99 -1.68
C PRO A 130 -52.66 -23.75 -2.38
N VAL A 131 -52.55 -23.75 -3.71
CA VAL A 131 -53.62 -23.58 -4.72
C VAL A 131 -54.64 -22.42 -4.60
N ALA A 132 -54.65 -21.66 -5.71
CA ALA A 132 -55.76 -20.96 -6.39
C ALA A 132 -56.22 -19.57 -5.90
N SER A 133 -55.88 -18.55 -6.70
CA SER A 133 -56.88 -17.75 -7.44
C SER A 133 -56.24 -17.05 -8.65
N GLU A 134 -56.92 -17.21 -9.77
CA GLU A 134 -56.57 -16.83 -11.15
C GLU A 134 -56.62 -15.30 -11.43
N PRO A 135 -56.25 -14.86 -12.66
CA PRO A 135 -55.71 -13.54 -12.95
C PRO A 135 -56.78 -12.50 -13.28
N LYS A 136 -56.49 -11.22 -13.01
CA LYS A 136 -57.27 -10.11 -13.56
C LYS A 136 -56.38 -9.12 -14.30
N ALA A 137 -56.35 -9.30 -15.63
CA ALA A 137 -56.04 -8.24 -16.56
C ALA A 137 -57.18 -7.19 -16.57
N SER A 138 -56.83 -5.91 -16.57
CA SER A 138 -57.50 -4.78 -17.25
C SER A 138 -56.78 -3.51 -16.76
N ALA A 139 -55.95 -2.88 -17.58
CA ALA A 139 -56.30 -1.69 -18.39
C ALA A 139 -57.00 -0.61 -17.53
N SER A 140 -56.56 0.65 -17.47
CA SER A 140 -56.09 1.49 -18.57
C SER A 140 -55.74 2.88 -18.00
N GLN A 141 -54.90 3.63 -18.72
CA GLN A 141 -54.90 5.12 -18.80
C GLN A 141 -54.40 5.88 -17.54
N SER A 142 -53.63 6.96 -17.60
CA SER A 142 -53.28 7.91 -18.67
C SER A 142 -52.19 8.85 -18.14
N SER A 143 -51.16 9.14 -18.95
CA SER A 143 -50.41 10.41 -18.88
C SER A 143 -51.37 11.60 -19.13
N PRO A 144 -51.07 12.89 -18.77
CA PRO A 144 -49.96 13.62 -19.38
C PRO A 144 -49.31 14.76 -18.53
N ASP A 145 -48.12 15.15 -18.97
CA ASP A 145 -47.66 16.53 -19.21
C ASP A 145 -47.82 17.63 -18.13
N GLN A 146 -46.68 18.20 -17.72
CA GLN A 146 -46.56 19.64 -17.46
C GLN A 146 -45.08 20.08 -17.51
N SER A 147 -44.67 20.50 -18.72
CA SER A 147 -44.06 21.81 -19.02
C SER A 147 -43.19 22.55 -17.96
N SER A 148 -41.87 22.63 -18.27
CA SER A 148 -40.95 23.79 -18.41
C SER A 148 -41.31 25.18 -17.82
N PRO A 149 -40.34 26.07 -17.47
CA PRO A 149 -39.41 26.75 -18.42
C PRO A 149 -37.94 26.88 -17.91
N VAL A 150 -36.91 26.61 -18.73
CA VAL A 150 -36.23 27.52 -19.69
C VAL A 150 -35.88 28.89 -19.11
N GLN A 151 -34.62 29.06 -18.68
CA GLN A 151 -34.00 30.35 -18.38
C GLN A 151 -33.40 30.98 -19.65
N SER A 152 -33.82 32.22 -19.90
CA SER A 152 -33.32 33.21 -20.87
C SER A 152 -31.81 33.42 -20.80
N VAL A 153 -31.08 33.40 -21.93
CA VAL A 153 -30.72 34.54 -22.81
C VAL A 153 -29.86 35.59 -22.12
N GLU A 154 -28.56 35.62 -22.43
CA GLU A 154 -27.82 36.87 -22.65
C GLU A 154 -26.66 36.62 -23.63
N GLY A 155 -26.75 37.21 -24.81
CA GLY A 155 -25.76 37.03 -25.88
C GLY A 155 -26.18 37.79 -27.12
N ARG A 156 -25.88 39.09 -27.16
CA ARG A 156 -26.05 39.90 -28.36
C ARG A 156 -24.98 40.99 -28.43
N ALA A 157 -24.29 40.96 -29.59
CA ALA A 157 -23.63 42.04 -30.34
C ALA A 157 -22.58 42.90 -29.63
#